data_AF-A0A7L4YZ30-F1
#
_entry.id   AF-A0A7L4YZ30-F1
#
_cell.length_a   1.000
_cell.length_b   1.000
_cell.length_c   1.000
_cell.angle_alpha   90.00
_cell.angle_beta   90.00
_cell.angle_gamma   90.00
#
_symmetry.space_group_name_H-M   'P 1'
#
loop_
_entity.id
_entity.type
_entity.pdbx_description
1 polymer ?
#
loop_
_entity_poly.entity_id
_entity_poly.type
_entity_poly.pdbx_seq_one_letter_code
_entity_poly.pdbx_strand_id
1 'polypeptide(L)'
;MPTSPEHEYLSNAALHIMESASNSGLFGYTEGQRKLFDFSCDLKQDWSKVIVGQTLWKHGGDGIDKDLRTLLNERDIAAAVYIARHESKLRSRFAEVTQSYLDTPMRDRLSRLRVFWVPADFKAKDENVKESIYNALKEEITKDLLLHVTLGGLTPRDTTRFASAKRPGLPIAILSYIKKHGYRNNTRTAKDLDKNPNAVKYETERLFILGFLESESLQGGIYQVTASGQAILDICSRLRDYLKGNLGEGNKNEELEHICSLLGIEYPSIPITTPLVDKDVEHQLQNPTFLLLQHVAQADSDGSVDWPAPYFALPSTTDIAATS
;
A
#
# COMPACT_ATOMS: atom_id res chain seq x y z
N MET A 1 11.62 -32.43 5.51
CA MET A 1 11.24 -32.73 6.91
C MET A 1 9.77 -32.39 7.07
N PRO A 2 8.99 -33.07 7.92
CA PRO A 2 7.56 -32.81 8.02
C PRO A 2 7.36 -31.40 8.59
N THR A 3 6.90 -30.49 7.74
CA THR A 3 6.38 -29.17 8.12
C THR A 3 5.25 -29.37 9.13
N SER A 4 5.28 -28.63 10.24
CA SER A 4 4.19 -28.74 11.22
C SER A 4 2.90 -28.11 10.68
N PRO A 5 1.72 -28.54 11.13
CA PRO A 5 0.45 -27.93 10.72
C PRO A 5 0.42 -26.41 10.92
N GLU A 6 1.06 -25.90 11.98
CA GLU A 6 1.19 -24.47 12.23
C GLU A 6 2.10 -23.76 11.22
N HIS A 7 3.18 -24.41 10.78
CA HIS A 7 4.11 -23.85 9.80
C HIS A 7 3.44 -23.70 8.43
N GLU A 8 2.73 -24.74 8.02
CA GLU A 8 1.97 -24.75 6.78
C GLU A 8 0.83 -23.73 6.82
N TYR A 9 0.09 -23.66 7.93
CA TYR A 9 -0.97 -22.68 8.12
C TYR A 9 -0.46 -21.24 8.00
N LEU A 10 0.62 -20.88 8.71
CA LEU A 10 1.16 -19.52 8.71
C LEU A 10 1.68 -19.10 7.33
N SER A 11 2.35 -20.02 6.63
CA SER A 11 2.88 -19.75 5.29
C SER A 11 1.74 -19.56 4.27
N ASN A 12 0.70 -20.40 4.34
CA ASN A 12 -0.48 -20.28 3.49
C ASN A 12 -1.31 -19.03 3.84
N ALA A 13 -1.43 -18.69 5.12
CA ALA A 13 -2.12 -17.48 5.56
C ALA A 13 -1.45 -16.23 4.99
N ALA A 14 -0.12 -16.14 5.02
CA ALA A 14 0.60 -15.01 4.45
C ALA A 14 0.37 -14.87 2.94
N LEU A 15 0.44 -15.97 2.18
CA LEU A 15 0.13 -15.96 0.74
C LEU A 15 -1.31 -15.52 0.47
N HIS A 16 -2.27 -16.06 1.22
CA HIS A 16 -3.67 -15.72 1.05
C HIS A 16 -3.96 -14.25 1.38
N ILE A 17 -3.34 -13.69 2.43
CA ILE A 17 -3.44 -12.26 2.75
C ILE A 17 -2.96 -11.40 1.58
N MET A 18 -1.80 -11.74 1.00
CA MET A 18 -1.23 -10.99 -0.13
C MET A 18 -2.06 -11.13 -1.41
N GLU A 19 -2.61 -12.32 -1.66
CA GLU A 19 -3.53 -12.59 -2.76
C GLU A 19 -4.83 -11.80 -2.61
N SER A 20 -5.53 -11.95 -1.47
CA SER A 20 -6.77 -11.23 -1.19
C SER A 20 -6.59 -9.73 -1.32
N ALA A 21 -5.51 -9.18 -0.77
CA ALA A 21 -5.30 -7.75 -0.79
C ALA A 21 -5.15 -7.19 -2.23
N SER A 22 -4.78 -8.01 -3.22
CA SER A 22 -4.76 -7.61 -4.64
C SER A 22 -6.14 -7.28 -5.21
N ASN A 23 -7.22 -7.82 -4.60
CA ASN A 23 -8.60 -7.49 -4.93
C ASN A 23 -8.96 -6.02 -4.65
N SER A 24 -8.15 -5.31 -3.87
CA SER A 24 -8.27 -3.85 -3.69
C SER A 24 -8.09 -3.07 -5.00
N GLY A 25 -7.48 -3.67 -6.01
CA GLY A 25 -7.14 -3.03 -7.29
C GLY A 25 -5.98 -2.04 -7.21
N LEU A 26 -5.23 -2.03 -6.09
CA LEU A 26 -4.05 -1.17 -5.87
C LEU A 26 -2.72 -1.86 -6.22
N PHE A 27 -2.68 -3.19 -6.23
CA PHE A 27 -1.51 -3.98 -6.61
C PHE A 27 -1.97 -5.33 -7.17
N GLY A 28 -1.18 -5.91 -8.09
CA GLY A 28 -1.39 -7.27 -8.57
C GLY A 28 -0.63 -8.28 -7.72
N TYR A 29 -1.11 -9.52 -7.66
CA TYR A 29 -0.43 -10.63 -6.99
C TYR A 29 -0.02 -11.70 -8.02
N THR A 30 1.15 -12.29 -7.83
CA THR A 30 1.54 -13.52 -8.52
C THR A 30 2.43 -14.34 -7.60
N GLU A 31 2.11 -15.63 -7.44
CA GLU A 31 2.95 -16.51 -6.66
C GLU A 31 4.32 -16.70 -7.31
N GLY A 32 5.39 -16.54 -6.52
CA GLY A 32 6.78 -16.63 -6.96
C GLY A 32 7.33 -18.05 -6.84
N GLN A 33 8.48 -18.30 -7.48
CA GLN A 33 9.17 -19.60 -7.33
C GLN A 33 9.71 -19.74 -5.90
N ARG A 34 9.17 -20.70 -5.14
CA ARG A 34 9.48 -20.90 -3.72
C ARG A 34 10.95 -21.25 -3.41
N LYS A 35 11.79 -21.68 -4.38
CA LYS A 35 13.23 -22.00 -4.23
C LYS A 35 13.63 -22.54 -2.83
N LEU A 36 14.27 -21.71 -2.00
CA LEU A 36 14.75 -22.02 -0.64
C LEU A 36 13.87 -21.44 0.48
N PHE A 37 12.75 -20.81 0.11
CA PHE A 37 11.85 -20.05 0.97
C PHE A 37 10.57 -20.83 1.24
N ASP A 38 9.97 -20.62 2.40
CA ASP A 38 8.67 -21.20 2.75
C ASP A 38 7.55 -20.66 1.85
N PHE A 39 7.65 -19.39 1.48
CA PHE A 39 6.77 -18.76 0.49
C PHE A 39 7.47 -17.62 -0.26
N SER A 40 6.97 -17.32 -1.46
CA SER A 40 7.42 -16.20 -2.28
C SER A 40 6.28 -15.70 -3.15
N CYS A 41 6.18 -14.38 -3.32
CA CYS A 41 5.24 -13.77 -4.25
C CYS A 41 5.77 -12.44 -4.78
N ASP A 42 5.23 -12.05 -5.94
CA ASP A 42 5.46 -10.75 -6.56
C ASP A 42 4.22 -9.88 -6.36
N LEU A 43 4.43 -8.66 -5.87
CA LEU A 43 3.40 -7.62 -5.84
C LEU A 43 3.65 -6.62 -6.97
N LYS A 44 2.68 -6.52 -7.88
CA LYS A 44 2.78 -5.80 -9.16
C LYS A 44 2.15 -4.41 -9.07
N GLN A 45 2.98 -3.36 -9.06
CA GLN A 45 2.59 -2.00 -9.46
C GLN A 45 3.25 -1.63 -10.81
N ASP A 46 4.45 -2.18 -11.06
CA ASP A 46 5.30 -2.01 -12.25
C ASP A 46 6.41 -3.09 -12.39
N TRP A 47 6.22 -4.29 -11.81
CA TRP A 47 7.20 -5.41 -11.76
C TRP A 47 8.43 -5.22 -10.83
N SER A 48 8.42 -4.23 -9.92
CA SER A 48 9.63 -3.91 -9.14
C SER A 48 9.78 -4.56 -7.75
N LYS A 49 8.77 -5.28 -7.21
CA LYS A 49 8.77 -5.70 -5.78
C LYS A 49 8.51 -7.19 -5.56
N VAL A 50 9.59 -7.97 -5.50
CA VAL A 50 9.58 -9.39 -5.08
C VAL A 50 9.59 -9.47 -3.55
N ILE A 51 8.76 -10.35 -2.99
CA ILE A 51 8.66 -10.66 -1.57
C ILE A 51 8.99 -12.13 -1.37
N VAL A 52 9.86 -12.42 -0.41
CA VAL A 52 10.22 -13.79 0.01
C VAL A 52 10.07 -13.93 1.52
N GLY A 53 9.67 -15.10 1.98
CA GLY A 53 9.37 -15.34 3.38
C GLY A 53 9.90 -16.66 3.94
N GLN A 54 10.26 -16.66 5.22
CA GLN A 54 10.53 -17.87 6.01
C GLN A 54 9.66 -17.88 7.28
N THR A 55 9.25 -19.07 7.70
CA THR A 55 8.44 -19.33 8.89
C THR A 55 9.24 -20.18 9.88
N LEU A 56 9.40 -19.72 11.12
CA LEU A 56 10.07 -20.49 12.18
C LEU A 56 9.09 -20.84 13.31
N TRP A 57 8.72 -22.12 13.39
CA TRP A 57 7.77 -22.59 14.41
C TRP A 57 8.34 -23.54 15.48
N LYS A 58 9.14 -24.55 15.10
CA LYS A 58 9.55 -25.65 16.02
C LYS A 58 11.03 -25.71 16.37
N HIS A 59 11.92 -25.12 15.58
CA HIS A 59 13.36 -25.17 15.86
C HIS A 59 13.71 -24.09 16.88
N GLY A 60 14.09 -24.47 18.10
CA GLY A 60 14.31 -23.62 19.27
C GLY A 60 15.50 -22.64 19.19
N GLY A 61 15.58 -21.86 18.11
CA GLY A 61 16.54 -20.78 17.86
C GLY A 61 17.66 -21.14 16.88
N ASP A 62 17.93 -22.42 16.67
CA ASP A 62 19.10 -22.89 15.89
C ASP A 62 19.00 -22.61 14.38
N GLY A 63 17.81 -22.34 13.86
CA GLY A 63 17.56 -21.99 12.46
C GLY A 63 17.67 -20.51 12.12
N ILE A 64 17.59 -19.61 13.12
CA ILE A 64 17.42 -18.16 12.89
C ILE A 64 18.55 -17.56 12.04
N ASP A 65 19.81 -17.87 12.36
CA ASP A 65 20.97 -17.36 11.61
C ASP A 65 20.92 -17.80 10.14
N LYS A 66 20.65 -19.09 9.89
CA LYS A 66 20.55 -19.64 8.54
C LYS A 66 19.39 -19.01 7.76
N ASP A 67 18.22 -18.90 8.38
CA ASP A 67 17.01 -18.39 7.71
C ASP A 67 17.18 -16.91 7.36
N LEU A 68 17.65 -16.10 8.30
CA LEU A 68 17.92 -14.68 8.08
C LEU A 68 19.03 -14.47 7.05
N ARG A 69 20.09 -15.27 7.08
CA ARG A 69 21.15 -15.21 6.07
C ARG A 69 20.63 -15.57 4.68
N THR A 70 19.73 -16.54 4.58
CA THR A 70 19.11 -16.93 3.30
C THR A 70 18.22 -15.81 2.77
N LEU A 71 17.35 -15.26 3.62
CA LEU A 71 16.47 -14.14 3.28
C LEU A 71 17.23 -12.89 2.85
N LEU A 72 18.20 -12.44 3.65
CA LEU A 72 18.92 -11.19 3.42
C LEU A 72 19.98 -11.29 2.31
N ASN A 73 20.34 -12.50 1.87
CA ASN A 73 21.26 -12.67 0.74
C ASN A 73 20.58 -12.61 -0.63
N GLU A 74 19.26 -12.74 -0.68
CA GLU A 74 18.51 -12.55 -1.90
C GLU A 74 18.60 -11.08 -2.34
N ARG A 75 19.04 -10.86 -3.58
CA ARG A 75 19.40 -9.51 -4.04
C ARG A 75 18.20 -8.76 -4.61
N ASP A 76 17.33 -9.50 -5.28
CA ASP A 76 16.24 -8.97 -6.09
C ASP A 76 14.93 -8.96 -5.31
N ILE A 77 14.97 -8.67 -4.00
CA ILE A 77 13.79 -8.59 -3.14
C ILE A 77 13.62 -7.19 -2.54
N ALA A 78 12.36 -6.75 -2.49
CA ALA A 78 11.95 -5.51 -1.85
C ALA A 78 11.76 -5.70 -0.33
N ALA A 79 11.28 -6.88 0.08
CA ALA A 79 11.08 -7.23 1.49
C ALA A 79 11.41 -8.70 1.77
N ALA A 80 12.02 -8.93 2.92
CA ALA A 80 12.28 -10.24 3.49
C ALA A 80 11.34 -10.45 4.69
N VAL A 81 10.37 -11.34 4.56
CA VAL A 81 9.38 -11.62 5.62
C VAL A 81 9.87 -12.77 6.50
N TYR A 82 9.77 -12.59 7.82
CA TYR A 82 10.11 -13.60 8.79
C TYR A 82 8.96 -13.77 9.78
N ILE A 83 8.25 -14.89 9.70
CA ILE A 83 7.15 -15.21 10.62
C ILE A 83 7.72 -16.13 11.69
N ALA A 84 7.68 -15.72 12.95
CA ALA A 84 8.33 -16.47 14.02
C ALA A 84 7.43 -16.60 15.25
N ARG A 85 7.59 -17.73 15.96
CA ARG A 85 6.95 -17.96 17.25
C ARG A 85 7.44 -16.95 18.30
N HIS A 86 6.51 -16.35 19.03
CA HIS A 86 6.79 -15.35 20.06
C HIS A 86 7.22 -16.01 21.37
N GLU A 87 8.52 -16.33 21.45
CA GLU A 87 9.17 -16.80 22.67
C GLU A 87 10.34 -15.88 23.03
N SER A 88 10.52 -15.58 24.32
CA SER A 88 11.61 -14.71 24.80
C SER A 88 12.99 -15.20 24.34
N LYS A 89 13.20 -16.52 24.31
CA LYS A 89 14.44 -17.14 23.83
C LYS A 89 14.67 -16.86 22.33
N LEU A 90 13.63 -16.99 21.51
CA LEU A 90 13.70 -16.72 20.07
C LEU A 90 13.91 -15.24 19.78
N ARG A 91 13.25 -14.34 20.52
CA ARG A 91 13.48 -12.90 20.42
C ARG A 91 14.90 -12.49 20.78
N SER A 92 15.44 -13.03 21.87
CA SER A 92 16.81 -12.76 22.29
C SER A 92 17.80 -13.24 21.24
N ARG A 93 17.61 -14.47 20.74
CA ARG A 93 18.46 -15.02 19.68
C ARG A 93 18.36 -14.23 18.37
N PHE A 94 17.16 -13.81 17.98
CA PHE A 94 16.96 -12.95 16.82
C PHE A 94 17.72 -11.63 16.96
N ALA A 95 17.63 -10.98 18.12
CA ALA A 95 18.35 -9.74 18.39
C ALA A 95 19.88 -9.92 18.36
N GLU A 96 20.41 -11.01 18.93
CA GLU A 96 21.84 -11.35 18.84
C GLU A 96 22.31 -11.46 17.37
N VAL A 97 21.54 -12.19 16.55
CA VAL A 97 21.88 -12.42 15.14
C VAL A 97 21.81 -11.11 14.35
N THR A 98 20.74 -10.32 14.49
CA THR A 98 20.62 -9.05 13.76
C THR A 98 21.66 -8.02 14.21
N GLN A 99 22.00 -7.99 15.50
CA GLN A 99 23.09 -7.15 16.02
C GLN A 99 24.44 -7.55 15.40
N SER A 100 24.71 -8.85 15.26
CA SER A 100 25.93 -9.34 14.61
C SER A 100 26.05 -8.93 13.14
N TYR A 101 24.92 -8.69 12.46
CA TYR A 101 24.90 -8.25 11.07
C TYR A 101 25.21 -6.77 10.88
N LEU A 102 25.10 -5.93 11.92
CA LEU A 102 25.41 -4.50 11.83
C LEU A 102 26.88 -4.23 11.48
N ASP A 103 27.79 -5.14 11.84
CA ASP A 103 29.22 -5.05 11.54
C ASP A 103 29.59 -5.73 10.21
N THR A 104 28.60 -6.10 9.39
CA THR A 104 28.79 -6.81 8.12
C THR A 104 28.12 -6.07 6.96
N PRO A 105 28.43 -6.41 5.69
CA PRO A 105 27.70 -5.88 4.54
C PRO A 105 26.18 -6.18 4.53
N MET A 106 25.69 -7.06 5.42
CA MET A 106 24.26 -7.33 5.57
C MET A 106 23.51 -6.21 6.29
N ARG A 107 24.19 -5.29 6.97
CA ARG A 107 23.60 -4.14 7.66
C ARG A 107 22.61 -3.39 6.78
N ASP A 108 23.00 -3.07 5.55
CA ASP A 108 22.18 -2.26 4.64
C ASP A 108 20.90 -2.98 4.21
N ARG A 109 20.88 -4.32 4.33
CA ARG A 109 19.75 -5.18 3.95
C ARG A 109 18.78 -5.44 5.09
N LEU A 110 19.17 -5.18 6.34
CA LEU A 110 18.29 -5.30 7.51
C LEU A 110 17.05 -4.39 7.39
N SER A 111 17.16 -3.27 6.68
CA SER A 111 16.04 -2.37 6.38
C SER A 111 14.88 -3.04 5.64
N ARG A 112 15.15 -4.14 4.93
CA ARG A 112 14.15 -4.94 4.18
C ARG A 112 13.48 -6.01 5.02
N LEU A 113 14.02 -6.32 6.20
CA LEU A 113 13.52 -7.38 7.07
C LEU A 113 12.20 -6.94 7.73
N ARG A 114 11.19 -7.81 7.70
CA ARG A 114 9.86 -7.62 8.27
C ARG A 114 9.56 -8.83 9.13
N VAL A 115 9.36 -8.64 10.43
CA VAL A 115 9.22 -9.76 11.38
C VAL A 115 7.88 -9.74 12.06
N PHE A 116 7.10 -10.80 11.84
CA PHE A 116 5.77 -10.98 12.40
C PHE A 116 5.83 -12.05 13.50
N TRP A 117 5.45 -11.67 14.73
CA TRP A 117 5.56 -12.54 15.89
C TRP A 117 4.21 -13.16 16.23
N VAL A 118 4.12 -14.49 16.14
CA VAL A 118 2.87 -15.21 16.41
C VAL A 118 2.90 -15.78 17.84
N PRO A 119 1.85 -15.63 18.66
CA PRO A 119 1.76 -16.15 20.01
C PRO A 119 2.22 -17.60 20.16
N ALA A 120 3.06 -17.88 21.16
CA ALA A 120 3.69 -19.20 21.31
C ALA A 120 2.70 -20.34 21.59
N ASP A 121 1.50 -20.05 22.05
CA ASP A 121 0.45 -20.99 22.35
C ASP A 121 -0.45 -21.33 21.15
N PHE A 122 -0.22 -20.71 19.98
CA PHE A 122 -0.98 -21.01 18.76
C PHE A 122 -0.92 -22.50 18.39
N LYS A 123 -2.10 -23.05 18.07
CA LYS A 123 -2.28 -24.43 17.60
C LYS A 123 -3.21 -24.41 16.40
N ALA A 124 -2.78 -24.98 15.28
CA ALA A 124 -3.54 -24.97 14.02
C ALA A 124 -4.82 -25.83 14.03
N LYS A 125 -5.23 -26.36 15.18
CA LYS A 125 -6.47 -27.14 15.36
C LYS A 125 -7.59 -26.35 16.04
N ASP A 126 -7.28 -25.15 16.54
CA ASP A 126 -8.26 -24.29 17.21
C ASP A 126 -8.73 -23.20 16.24
N GLU A 127 -9.96 -23.32 15.75
CA GLU A 127 -10.50 -22.44 14.71
C GLU A 127 -10.64 -20.98 15.17
N ASN A 128 -11.03 -20.74 16.42
CA ASN A 128 -11.16 -19.38 16.95
C ASN A 128 -9.80 -18.70 17.06
N VAL A 129 -8.78 -19.46 17.49
CA VAL A 129 -7.41 -18.94 17.55
C VAL A 129 -6.84 -18.74 16.15
N LYS A 130 -7.13 -19.63 15.19
CA LYS A 130 -6.73 -19.46 13.77
C LYS A 130 -7.25 -18.15 13.19
N GLU A 131 -8.55 -17.88 13.34
CA GLU A 131 -9.15 -16.63 12.84
C GLU A 131 -8.50 -15.40 13.48
N SER A 132 -8.30 -15.42 14.80
CA SER A 132 -7.62 -14.31 15.50
C SER A 132 -6.18 -14.09 15.01
N ILE A 133 -5.41 -15.16 14.81
CA ILE A 133 -4.04 -15.08 14.27
C ILE A 133 -4.04 -14.60 12.82
N TYR A 134 -4.98 -15.08 11.99
CA TYR A 134 -5.12 -14.63 10.62
C TYR A 134 -5.40 -13.13 10.55
N ASN A 135 -6.33 -12.62 11.35
CA ASN A 135 -6.68 -11.21 11.38
C ASN A 135 -5.51 -10.34 11.87
N ALA A 136 -4.79 -10.78 12.91
CA ALA A 136 -3.58 -10.09 13.38
C ALA A 136 -2.48 -10.03 12.30
N LEU A 137 -2.21 -11.17 11.63
CA LEU A 137 -1.25 -11.22 10.53
C LEU A 137 -1.71 -10.36 9.34
N LYS A 138 -3.00 -10.38 9.00
CA LYS A 138 -3.58 -9.56 7.93
C LYS A 138 -3.31 -8.08 8.19
N GLU A 139 -3.55 -7.62 9.42
CA GLU A 139 -3.33 -6.24 9.80
C GLU A 139 -1.83 -5.87 9.76
N GLU A 140 -0.96 -6.68 10.36
CA GLU A 140 0.49 -6.41 10.39
C GLU A 140 1.13 -6.46 8.99
N ILE A 141 0.81 -7.47 8.19
CA ILE A 141 1.28 -7.61 6.80
C ILE A 141 0.76 -6.44 5.97
N THR A 142 -0.52 -6.07 6.08
CA THR A 142 -1.04 -4.95 5.30
C THR A 142 -0.35 -3.64 5.67
N LYS A 143 -0.17 -3.35 6.96
CA LYS A 143 0.51 -2.13 7.42
C LYS A 143 1.98 -2.08 6.98
N ASP A 144 2.75 -3.12 7.27
CA ASP A 144 4.21 -3.07 7.16
C ASP A 144 4.73 -3.52 5.79
N LEU A 145 4.01 -4.42 5.12
CA LEU A 145 4.38 -4.90 3.79
C LEU A 145 3.64 -4.11 2.70
N LEU A 146 2.32 -4.05 2.77
CA LEU A 146 1.54 -3.44 1.69
C LEU A 146 1.66 -1.90 1.72
N LEU A 147 1.36 -1.23 2.83
CA LEU A 147 1.47 0.24 2.88
C LEU A 147 2.93 0.71 2.81
N HIS A 148 3.80 0.12 3.65
CA HIS A 148 5.16 0.65 3.78
C HIS A 148 6.09 0.23 2.63
N VAL A 149 6.01 -1.02 2.15
CA VAL A 149 6.86 -1.47 1.04
C VAL A 149 6.22 -1.20 -0.31
N THR A 150 4.93 -1.49 -0.51
CA THR A 150 4.31 -1.33 -1.85
C THR A 150 3.85 0.10 -2.13
N LEU A 151 3.19 0.78 -1.19
CA LEU A 151 2.64 2.13 -1.38
C LEU A 151 3.58 3.27 -0.95
N GLY A 152 4.89 3.02 -0.92
CA GLY A 152 5.91 4.05 -0.70
C GLY A 152 5.98 4.61 0.73
N GLY A 153 5.36 3.95 1.72
CA GLY A 153 5.36 4.45 3.09
C GLY A 153 4.26 5.46 3.38
N LEU A 154 3.19 5.48 2.57
CA LEU A 154 2.05 6.35 2.80
C LEU A 154 1.44 6.11 4.19
N THR A 155 1.31 7.19 4.98
CA THR A 155 0.72 7.14 6.34
C THR A 155 -0.61 7.87 6.41
N PRO A 156 -1.45 7.64 7.46
CA PRO A 156 -2.67 8.43 7.67
C PRO A 156 -2.44 9.94 7.74
N ARG A 157 -1.28 10.34 8.27
CA ARG A 157 -0.90 11.75 8.38
C ARG A 157 -0.64 12.35 7.01
N ASP A 158 -0.04 11.61 6.10
CA ASP A 158 0.25 12.06 4.74
C ASP A 158 -1.03 12.19 3.92
N THR A 159 -1.95 11.23 4.06
CA THR A 159 -3.30 11.32 3.49
C THR A 159 -4.04 12.55 3.98
N THR A 160 -4.03 12.79 5.30
CA THR A 160 -4.68 13.97 5.90
C THR A 160 -4.06 15.27 5.38
N ARG A 161 -2.72 15.32 5.34
CA ARG A 161 -2.00 16.47 4.79
C ARG A 161 -2.36 16.67 3.34
N PHE A 162 -2.37 15.64 2.51
CA PHE A 162 -2.75 15.68 1.10
C PHE A 162 -4.17 16.25 0.91
N ALA A 163 -5.14 15.73 1.65
CA ALA A 163 -6.54 16.15 1.61
C ALA A 163 -6.76 17.60 2.08
N SER A 164 -5.89 18.15 2.93
CA SER A 164 -6.01 19.55 3.39
C SER A 164 -5.66 20.62 2.36
N ALA A 165 -5.42 20.25 1.08
CA ALA A 165 -5.14 21.23 0.05
C ALA A 165 -6.35 22.15 -0.16
N LYS A 166 -6.11 23.47 -0.17
CA LYS A 166 -7.20 24.47 -0.26
C LYS A 166 -7.81 24.60 -1.65
N ARG A 167 -7.38 23.79 -2.61
CA ARG A 167 -7.78 23.85 -4.01
C ARG A 167 -8.29 22.47 -4.43
N PRO A 168 -9.60 22.23 -4.36
CA PRO A 168 -10.23 20.99 -4.81
C PRO A 168 -9.71 20.58 -6.21
N GLY A 169 -9.45 19.29 -6.40
CA GLY A 169 -8.95 18.69 -7.64
C GLY A 169 -7.49 18.97 -8.02
N LEU A 170 -6.96 20.17 -7.71
CA LEU A 170 -5.64 20.61 -8.16
C LEU A 170 -4.47 19.67 -7.80
N PRO A 171 -4.32 19.16 -6.55
CA PRO A 171 -3.19 18.30 -6.22
C PRO A 171 -3.19 16.99 -7.05
N ILE A 172 -4.37 16.41 -7.31
CA ILE A 172 -4.53 15.20 -8.13
C ILE A 172 -4.18 15.50 -9.58
N ALA A 173 -4.68 16.62 -10.12
CA ALA A 173 -4.40 17.07 -11.49
C ALA A 173 -2.90 17.28 -11.75
N ILE A 174 -2.18 17.88 -10.79
CA ILE A 174 -0.72 18.08 -10.90
C ILE A 174 0.02 16.75 -10.90
N LEU A 175 -0.30 15.83 -9.98
CA LEU A 175 0.35 14.52 -9.92
C LEU A 175 0.10 13.72 -11.22
N SER A 176 -1.15 13.69 -11.69
CA SER A 176 -1.53 13.00 -12.92
C SER A 176 -0.81 13.59 -14.15
N TYR A 177 -0.78 14.93 -14.26
CA TYR A 177 -0.08 15.61 -15.35
C TYR A 177 1.43 15.29 -15.37
N ILE A 178 2.10 15.39 -14.22
CA ILE A 178 3.54 15.12 -14.11
C ILE A 178 3.83 13.66 -14.44
N LYS A 179 3.01 12.72 -13.94
CA LYS A 179 3.14 11.29 -14.26
C LYS A 179 3.08 11.03 -15.77
N LYS A 180 2.13 11.67 -16.46
CA LYS A 180 1.87 11.42 -17.89
C LYS A 180 2.83 12.14 -18.83
N HIS A 181 3.15 13.39 -18.53
CA HIS A 181 3.85 14.29 -19.45
C HIS A 181 5.27 14.65 -19.02
N GLY A 182 5.65 14.26 -17.81
CA GLY A 182 6.84 14.76 -17.12
C GLY A 182 6.67 16.21 -16.66
N TYR A 183 7.47 16.62 -15.68
CA TYR A 183 7.51 18.03 -15.27
C TYR A 183 8.35 18.86 -16.25
N ARG A 184 7.85 20.05 -16.61
CA ARG A 184 8.59 21.02 -17.43
C ARG A 184 8.82 22.34 -16.70
N ASN A 185 7.75 23.04 -16.37
CA ASN A 185 7.73 24.21 -15.50
C ASN A 185 6.29 24.53 -15.13
N ASN A 186 6.13 25.30 -14.05
CA ASN A 186 4.80 25.65 -13.51
C ASN A 186 3.93 26.43 -14.51
N THR A 187 4.50 27.32 -15.32
CA THR A 187 3.74 28.11 -16.30
C THR A 187 3.10 27.22 -17.36
N ARG A 188 3.84 26.23 -17.86
CA ARG A 188 3.35 25.28 -18.86
C ARG A 188 2.35 24.31 -18.26
N THR A 189 2.65 23.73 -17.10
CA THR A 189 1.70 22.86 -16.39
C THR A 189 0.39 23.61 -16.10
N ALA A 190 0.46 24.87 -15.67
CA ALA A 190 -0.72 25.70 -15.42
C ALA A 190 -1.53 25.99 -16.69
N LYS A 191 -0.86 26.26 -17.81
CA LYS A 191 -1.52 26.45 -19.11
C LYS A 191 -2.23 25.17 -19.56
N ASP A 192 -1.56 24.02 -19.46
CA ASP A 192 -2.10 22.76 -19.94
C ASP A 192 -3.25 22.24 -19.04
N LEU A 193 -3.23 22.59 -17.75
CA LEU A 193 -4.32 22.30 -16.80
C LEU A 193 -5.43 23.37 -16.77
N ASP A 194 -5.28 24.46 -17.51
CA ASP A 194 -6.14 25.66 -17.44
C ASP A 194 -6.33 26.19 -16.00
N LYS A 195 -5.23 26.32 -15.25
CA LYS A 195 -5.21 26.78 -13.86
C LYS A 195 -4.32 28.01 -13.69
N ASN A 196 -4.52 28.71 -12.57
CA ASN A 196 -3.67 29.84 -12.20
C ASN A 196 -2.21 29.39 -11.96
N PRO A 197 -1.20 30.03 -12.60
CA PRO A 197 0.21 29.64 -12.47
C PRO A 197 0.75 29.68 -11.03
N ASN A 198 0.33 30.65 -10.22
CA ASN A 198 0.75 30.73 -8.82
C ASN A 198 0.12 29.60 -8.01
N ALA A 199 -1.15 29.27 -8.27
CA ALA A 199 -1.82 28.14 -7.62
C ALA A 199 -1.09 26.82 -7.91
N VAL A 200 -0.73 26.57 -9.17
CA VAL A 200 0.06 25.38 -9.56
C VAL A 200 1.41 25.40 -8.88
N LYS A 201 2.15 26.52 -8.91
CA LYS A 201 3.46 26.63 -8.25
C LYS A 201 3.40 26.25 -6.77
N TYR A 202 2.51 26.89 -6.00
CA TYR A 202 2.39 26.62 -4.57
C TYR A 202 1.99 25.18 -4.28
N GLU A 203 1.11 24.61 -5.10
CA GLU A 203 0.64 23.24 -4.91
C GLU A 203 1.72 22.22 -5.29
N THR A 204 2.48 22.44 -6.36
CA THR A 204 3.65 21.63 -6.72
C THR A 204 4.72 21.65 -5.63
N GLU A 205 5.05 22.83 -5.10
CA GLU A 205 6.01 22.97 -3.99
C GLU A 205 5.51 22.24 -2.74
N ARG A 206 4.22 22.35 -2.42
CA ARG A 206 3.59 21.61 -1.31
C ARG A 206 3.68 20.10 -1.52
N LEU A 207 3.33 19.59 -2.70
CA LEU A 207 3.41 18.16 -3.02
C LEU A 207 4.84 17.62 -2.91
N PHE A 208 5.85 18.41 -3.30
CA PHE A 208 7.26 18.10 -3.10
C PHE A 208 7.64 18.05 -1.62
N ILE A 209 7.27 19.07 -0.82
CA ILE A 209 7.53 19.10 0.62
C ILE A 209 6.85 17.92 1.35
N LEU A 210 5.68 17.51 0.88
CA LEU A 210 4.94 16.36 1.41
C LEU A 210 5.47 15.00 0.93
N GLY A 211 6.45 14.96 0.02
CA GLY A 211 7.05 13.72 -0.48
C GLY A 211 6.22 12.98 -1.53
N PHE A 212 5.20 13.61 -2.12
CA PHE A 212 4.46 13.06 -3.26
C PHE A 212 5.14 13.35 -4.62
N LEU A 213 6.04 14.33 -4.62
CA LEU A 213 6.97 14.59 -5.71
C LEU A 213 8.40 14.50 -5.18
N GLU A 214 9.32 14.09 -6.03
CA GLU A 214 10.76 14.15 -5.79
C GLU A 214 11.46 14.91 -6.91
N SER A 215 12.70 15.31 -6.66
CA SER A 215 13.55 16.04 -7.59
C SER A 215 15.00 15.62 -7.38
N GLU A 216 15.74 15.43 -8.47
CA GLU A 216 17.18 15.16 -8.42
C GLU A 216 17.99 16.34 -7.84
N SER A 217 17.41 17.54 -7.87
CA SER A 217 17.96 18.75 -7.26
C SER A 217 17.30 19.04 -5.90
N LEU A 218 18.11 19.33 -4.89
CA LEU A 218 17.68 19.79 -3.56
C LEU A 218 16.92 21.13 -3.62
N GLN A 219 17.13 21.93 -4.67
CA GLN A 219 16.45 23.21 -4.89
C GLN A 219 15.14 23.05 -5.68
N GLY A 220 14.77 21.82 -6.06
CA GLY A 220 13.68 21.54 -6.99
C GLY A 220 14.06 21.84 -8.45
N GLY A 221 13.08 21.74 -9.35
CA GLY A 221 13.19 22.21 -10.72
C GLY A 221 12.84 21.18 -11.79
N ILE A 222 13.03 19.89 -11.51
CA ILE A 222 12.50 18.79 -12.33
C ILE A 222 11.84 17.80 -11.37
N TYR A 223 10.51 17.76 -11.39
CA TYR A 223 9.75 16.90 -10.49
C TYR A 223 9.35 15.59 -11.15
N GLN A 224 9.41 14.51 -10.36
CA GLN A 224 8.87 13.20 -10.69
C GLN A 224 7.92 12.75 -9.58
N VAL A 225 6.97 11.89 -9.90
CA VAL A 225 6.00 11.37 -8.92
C VAL A 225 6.64 10.24 -8.14
N THR A 226 6.62 10.32 -6.81
CA THR A 226 7.17 9.27 -5.93
C THR A 226 6.23 8.07 -5.87
N ALA A 227 6.69 6.95 -5.29
CA ALA A 227 5.82 5.80 -5.01
C ALA A 227 4.57 6.19 -4.18
N SER A 228 4.70 7.09 -3.21
CA SER A 228 3.56 7.59 -2.42
C SER A 228 2.64 8.50 -3.24
N GLY A 229 3.21 9.31 -4.14
CA GLY A 229 2.45 10.10 -5.12
C GLY A 229 1.65 9.23 -6.08
N GLN A 230 2.23 8.11 -6.50
CA GLN A 230 1.55 7.12 -7.32
C GLN A 230 0.44 6.41 -6.53
N ALA A 231 0.73 5.97 -5.31
CA ALA A 231 -0.23 5.30 -4.44
C ALA A 231 -1.47 6.17 -4.17
N ILE A 232 -1.30 7.46 -3.87
CA ILE A 232 -2.44 8.35 -3.61
C ILE A 232 -3.28 8.60 -4.87
N LEU A 233 -2.66 8.63 -6.07
CA LEU A 233 -3.40 8.67 -7.34
C LEU A 233 -4.24 7.41 -7.55
N ASP A 234 -3.68 6.24 -7.27
CA ASP A 234 -4.36 4.95 -7.42
C ASP A 234 -5.56 4.85 -6.45
N ILE A 235 -5.36 5.25 -5.19
CA ILE A 235 -6.44 5.36 -4.19
C ILE A 235 -7.53 6.33 -4.67
N CYS A 236 -7.15 7.54 -5.11
CA CYS A 236 -8.10 8.53 -5.60
C CYS A 236 -8.91 8.01 -6.81
N SER A 237 -8.31 7.18 -7.67
CA SER A 237 -9.03 6.55 -8.77
C SER A 237 -10.08 5.55 -8.29
N ARG A 238 -9.80 4.76 -7.24
CA ARG A 238 -10.80 3.85 -6.67
C ARG A 238 -11.91 4.59 -5.94
N LEU A 239 -11.56 5.68 -5.24
CA LEU A 239 -12.55 6.58 -4.63
C LEU A 239 -13.44 7.24 -5.69
N ARG A 240 -12.92 7.53 -6.89
CA ARG A 240 -13.73 8.00 -8.02
C ARG A 240 -14.71 6.93 -8.47
N ASP A 241 -14.27 5.68 -8.57
CA ASP A 241 -15.15 4.56 -8.93
C ASP A 241 -16.27 4.40 -7.89
N TYR A 242 -15.96 4.55 -6.60
CA TYR A 242 -16.96 4.62 -5.53
C TYR A 242 -17.98 5.74 -5.74
N LEU A 243 -17.53 6.97 -5.99
CA LEU A 243 -18.44 8.10 -6.24
C LEU A 243 -19.34 7.90 -7.48
N LYS A 244 -18.90 7.08 -8.44
CA LYS A 244 -19.67 6.72 -9.64
C LYS A 244 -20.56 5.49 -9.46
N GLY A 245 -20.53 4.83 -8.30
CA GLY A 245 -21.31 3.62 -8.05
C GLY A 245 -20.72 2.34 -8.66
N ASN A 246 -19.44 2.38 -9.06
CA ASN A 246 -18.79 1.34 -9.88
C ASN A 246 -17.58 0.68 -9.18
N LEU A 247 -17.44 0.79 -7.85
CA LEU A 247 -16.30 0.22 -7.14
C LEU A 247 -16.28 -1.32 -7.11
N GLY A 248 -17.45 -1.96 -7.23
CA GLY A 248 -17.62 -3.41 -7.11
C GLY A 248 -19.09 -3.76 -6.91
N GLU A 249 -19.37 -5.02 -6.54
CA GLU A 249 -20.74 -5.44 -6.22
C GLU A 249 -21.30 -4.61 -5.05
N GLY A 250 -22.49 -4.04 -5.24
CA GLY A 250 -23.09 -3.13 -4.25
C GLY A 250 -22.26 -1.87 -3.97
N ASN A 251 -21.33 -1.50 -4.86
CA ASN A 251 -20.38 -0.39 -4.72
C ASN A 251 -19.43 -0.54 -3.50
N LYS A 252 -19.01 -1.77 -3.22
CA LYS A 252 -18.11 -2.12 -2.10
C LYS A 252 -16.86 -2.85 -2.57
N ASN A 253 -15.81 -2.76 -1.77
CA ASN A 253 -14.56 -3.52 -1.93
C ASN A 253 -13.89 -3.64 -0.57
N GLU A 254 -14.02 -4.79 0.10
CA GLU A 254 -13.60 -4.97 1.50
C GLU A 254 -12.08 -4.79 1.68
N GLU A 255 -11.29 -5.20 0.69
CA GLU A 255 -9.84 -5.07 0.75
C GLU A 255 -9.37 -3.64 0.56
N LEU A 256 -10.02 -2.88 -0.31
CA LEU A 256 -9.81 -1.43 -0.40
C LEU A 256 -10.27 -0.73 0.87
N GLU A 257 -11.43 -1.09 1.44
CA GLU A 257 -11.95 -0.53 2.70
C GLU A 257 -10.95 -0.74 3.84
N HIS A 258 -10.38 -1.95 3.93
CA HIS A 258 -9.35 -2.24 4.91
C HIS A 258 -8.12 -1.33 4.74
N ILE A 259 -7.56 -1.24 3.52
CA ILE A 259 -6.41 -0.39 3.21
C ILE A 259 -6.71 1.09 3.51
N CYS A 260 -7.88 1.58 3.10
CA CYS A 260 -8.35 2.93 3.35
C CYS A 260 -8.48 3.21 4.86
N SER A 261 -9.03 2.28 5.64
CA SER A 261 -9.13 2.43 7.10
C SER A 261 -7.77 2.58 7.77
N LEU A 262 -6.77 1.82 7.31
CA LEU A 262 -5.39 1.91 7.79
C LEU A 262 -4.71 3.24 7.43
N LEU A 263 -5.22 3.92 6.40
CA LEU A 263 -4.81 5.27 5.96
C LEU A 263 -5.69 6.39 6.55
N GLY A 264 -6.65 6.06 7.42
CA GLY A 264 -7.59 7.02 8.00
C GLY A 264 -8.61 7.57 7.00
N ILE A 265 -8.90 6.83 5.93
CA ILE A 265 -9.92 7.16 4.93
C ILE A 265 -11.14 6.30 5.20
N GLU A 266 -12.20 6.92 5.71
CA GLU A 266 -13.47 6.24 6.01
C GLU A 266 -14.52 6.58 4.95
N TYR A 267 -14.19 6.35 3.68
CA TYR A 267 -15.05 6.80 2.56
C TYR A 267 -16.49 6.25 2.59
N PRO A 268 -16.80 5.04 3.10
CA PRO A 268 -18.19 4.57 3.18
C PRO A 268 -19.07 5.43 4.09
N SER A 269 -18.48 6.23 5.00
CA SER A 269 -19.21 7.17 5.86
C SER A 269 -19.78 8.38 5.12
N ILE A 270 -19.33 8.64 3.89
CA ILE A 270 -19.77 9.76 3.05
C ILE A 270 -20.56 9.21 1.85
N PRO A 271 -21.89 9.26 1.87
CA PRO A 271 -22.72 8.77 0.79
C PRO A 271 -22.37 9.38 -0.58
N ILE A 272 -22.51 8.60 -1.66
CA ILE A 272 -22.27 9.08 -3.03
C ILE A 272 -23.21 10.22 -3.45
N THR A 273 -24.32 10.41 -2.74
CA THR A 273 -25.28 11.50 -2.96
C THR A 273 -24.90 12.79 -2.22
N THR A 274 -23.87 12.76 -1.37
CA THR A 274 -23.38 13.95 -0.69
C THR A 274 -22.81 14.94 -1.70
N PRO A 275 -23.24 16.21 -1.68
CA PRO A 275 -22.69 17.23 -2.57
C PRO A 275 -21.22 17.49 -2.22
N LEU A 276 -20.32 17.26 -3.17
CA LEU A 276 -18.86 17.41 -3.02
C LEU A 276 -18.28 18.51 -3.93
N VAL A 277 -19.02 18.91 -4.95
CA VAL A 277 -18.70 19.96 -5.92
C VAL A 277 -19.77 21.05 -5.82
N ASP A 278 -19.42 22.28 -6.21
CA ASP A 278 -20.24 23.51 -6.20
C ASP A 278 -20.11 24.43 -4.98
N LYS A 279 -20.67 25.65 -5.12
CA LYS A 279 -20.58 26.73 -4.13
C LYS A 279 -21.39 26.48 -2.87
N ASP A 280 -22.37 25.59 -2.95
CA ASP A 280 -23.31 25.30 -1.85
C ASP A 280 -22.84 24.11 -1.00
N VAL A 281 -21.62 23.61 -1.23
CA VAL A 281 -21.02 22.54 -0.43
C VAL A 281 -20.68 23.05 0.97
N GLU A 282 -21.28 22.44 1.99
CA GLU A 282 -20.86 22.64 3.37
C GLU A 282 -19.51 21.97 3.60
N HIS A 283 -18.44 22.76 3.57
CA HIS A 283 -17.08 22.24 3.71
C HIS A 283 -16.82 21.69 5.12
N GLN A 284 -16.64 20.37 5.20
CA GLN A 284 -16.19 19.72 6.43
C GLN A 284 -14.66 19.80 6.56
N LEU A 285 -14.13 20.98 6.86
CA LEU A 285 -12.69 21.25 6.92
C LEU A 285 -11.92 20.38 7.93
N GLN A 286 -12.63 19.76 8.89
CA GLN A 286 -12.06 18.87 9.89
C GLN A 286 -12.18 17.38 9.54
N ASN A 287 -12.80 17.05 8.40
CA ASN A 287 -12.99 15.67 7.94
C ASN A 287 -12.08 15.39 6.73
N PRO A 288 -10.92 14.74 6.93
CA PRO A 288 -9.97 14.46 5.85
C PRO A 288 -10.57 13.60 4.74
N THR A 289 -11.45 12.65 5.08
CA THR A 289 -12.15 11.80 4.11
C THR A 289 -13.04 12.64 3.21
N PHE A 290 -13.83 13.55 3.78
CA PHE A 290 -14.68 14.46 3.00
C PHE A 290 -13.86 15.34 2.05
N LEU A 291 -12.77 15.93 2.55
CA LEU A 291 -11.89 16.77 1.73
C LEU A 291 -11.23 15.97 0.60
N LEU A 292 -10.79 14.74 0.86
CA LEU A 292 -10.23 13.85 -0.16
C LEU A 292 -11.27 13.53 -1.24
N LEU A 293 -12.50 13.15 -0.86
CA LEU A 293 -13.58 12.89 -1.81
C LEU A 293 -13.96 14.15 -2.61
N GLN A 294 -13.92 15.33 -2.00
CA GLN A 294 -14.09 16.60 -2.71
C GLN A 294 -12.97 16.84 -3.74
N HIS A 295 -11.71 16.51 -3.42
CA HIS A 295 -10.65 16.57 -4.42
C HIS A 295 -10.92 15.63 -5.59
N VAL A 296 -11.33 14.40 -5.31
CA VAL A 296 -11.63 13.40 -6.34
C VAL A 296 -12.80 13.85 -7.22
N ALA A 297 -13.91 14.29 -6.61
CA ALA A 297 -15.10 14.74 -7.33
C ALA A 297 -14.81 15.96 -8.21
N GLN A 298 -14.08 16.97 -7.70
CA GLN A 298 -13.69 18.13 -8.50
C GLN A 298 -12.75 17.75 -9.65
N ALA A 299 -11.75 16.92 -9.39
CA ALA A 299 -10.80 16.49 -10.42
C ALA A 299 -11.48 15.75 -11.58
N ASP A 300 -12.45 14.89 -11.26
CA ASP A 300 -13.23 14.14 -12.24
C ASP A 300 -14.20 15.06 -13.01
N SER A 301 -14.88 15.98 -12.31
CA SER A 301 -15.77 16.97 -12.93
C SER A 301 -15.03 17.89 -13.91
N ASP A 302 -13.81 18.31 -13.56
CA ASP A 302 -12.95 19.14 -14.41
C ASP A 302 -12.39 18.37 -15.62
N GLY A 303 -12.46 17.03 -15.66
CA GLY A 303 -11.81 16.21 -16.68
C GLY A 303 -10.28 16.36 -16.72
N SER A 304 -9.68 16.81 -15.60
CA SER A 304 -8.28 17.26 -15.54
C SER A 304 -7.28 16.16 -15.19
N VAL A 305 -7.75 14.93 -15.01
CA VAL A 305 -6.96 13.80 -14.52
C VAL A 305 -7.06 12.64 -15.49
N ASP A 306 -5.90 12.11 -15.89
CA ASP A 306 -5.80 10.77 -16.47
C ASP A 306 -5.78 9.75 -15.34
N TRP A 307 -6.89 9.05 -15.15
CA TRP A 307 -7.10 8.19 -13.99
C TRP A 307 -6.49 6.79 -14.21
N PRO A 308 -5.67 6.30 -13.26
CA PRO A 308 -5.11 4.96 -13.32
C PRO A 308 -6.18 3.86 -13.46
N ALA A 309 -6.03 3.02 -14.49
CA ALA A 309 -6.83 1.80 -14.60
C ALA A 309 -6.58 0.86 -13.42
N PRO A 310 -7.57 0.05 -13.00
CA PRO A 310 -7.34 -1.05 -12.06
C PRO A 310 -6.23 -1.96 -12.58
N TYR A 311 -5.27 -2.30 -11.71
CA TYR A 311 -4.20 -3.25 -12.05
C TYR A 311 -4.70 -4.69 -12.20
N PHE A 312 -5.86 -4.97 -11.62
CA PHE A 312 -6.60 -6.21 -11.80
C PHE A 312 -8.05 -5.85 -12.14
N ALA A 313 -8.65 -6.53 -13.10
CA ALA A 313 -10.05 -6.32 -13.40
C ALA A 313 -10.86 -6.71 -12.15
N LEU A 314 -11.49 -5.73 -11.52
CA LEU A 314 -12.59 -6.00 -10.59
C LEU A 314 -13.61 -6.81 -11.40
N PRO A 315 -14.12 -7.95 -10.90
CA PRO A 315 -15.09 -8.73 -11.65
C PRO A 315 -16.22 -7.82 -12.10
N SER A 316 -16.43 -7.73 -13.41
CA SER A 316 -17.55 -6.97 -13.97
C SER A 316 -18.84 -7.58 -13.45
N THR A 317 -19.80 -6.77 -13.01
CA THR A 317 -21.16 -7.24 -12.69
C THR A 317 -21.83 -7.95 -13.87
N THR A 318 -21.34 -7.74 -15.09
CA THR A 318 -21.74 -8.47 -16.31
C THR A 318 -21.25 -9.91 -16.40
N ASP A 319 -20.16 -10.29 -15.71
CA ASP A 319 -19.58 -11.64 -15.86
C ASP A 319 -20.24 -12.69 -14.95
N ILE A 320 -21.00 -12.25 -13.92
CA ILE A 320 -21.72 -13.14 -12.99
C ILE A 320 -23.04 -13.65 -13.63
N ALA A 321 -23.57 -12.94 -14.62
CA ALA A 321 -24.77 -13.35 -15.35
C ALA A 321 -24.51 -14.38 -16.46
N ALA A 322 -23.24 -14.70 -16.76
CA ALA A 322 -22.88 -15.64 -17.82
C ALA A 322 -22.52 -17.05 -17.31
N THR A 323 -22.53 -17.27 -15.99
CA THR A 323 -22.21 -18.57 -15.37
C THR A 323 -23.25 -19.07 -14.37
N SER A 324 -24.51 -18.65 -14.49
CA SER A 324 -25.65 -19.32 -13.81
C SER A 324 -26.52 -20.09 -14.79
#